data_AF-A0A803WEG3-F1
#
_entry.id   AF-A0A803WEG3-F1
#
_cell.length_a   1.000
_cell.length_b   1.000
_cell.length_c   1.000
_cell.angle_alpha   90.00
_cell.angle_beta   90.00
_cell.angle_gamma   90.00
#
_symmetry.space_group_name_H-M   'P 1'
#
loop_
_entity.id
_entity.type
_entity.pdbx_description
1 polymer ?
#
loop_
_entity_poly.entity_id
_entity_poly.type
_entity_poly.pdbx_seq_one_letter_code
_entity_poly.pdbx_strand_id
1 'polypeptide(L)'
;MALLGLLVLLALARPVGATWDSCRGTCGLRPMAFDHSSLVEYHSQESDYGSLDSSDHFSQDTGANGVHPGAWPGVISIQATLDNGTWHMCSGALIHPQWVLTVARCFSRSGDITRWEVVIGATDLSQPGPEAELRHIQTLVVHENFLSATAMNNIALVQLDKPVECSDYIQLGCVPDGSLAVPELKTCYMAGWRAAPASGQCPGLSPARGARGARGA
;
A
#
# COMPACT_ATOMS: atom_id res chain seq x y z
N MET A 1 -29.03 19.40 -42.67
CA MET A 1 -28.19 20.35 -41.89
C MET A 1 -28.29 20.15 -40.38
N ALA A 2 -29.46 19.83 -39.80
CA ALA A 2 -29.60 19.59 -38.35
C ALA A 2 -28.86 18.33 -37.82
N LEU A 3 -28.79 17.26 -38.61
CA LEU A 3 -28.17 15.99 -38.20
C LEU A 3 -26.63 16.09 -38.06
N LEU A 4 -25.98 16.88 -38.92
CA LEU A 4 -24.54 17.13 -38.81
C LEU A 4 -24.20 17.95 -37.56
N GLY A 5 -25.06 18.91 -37.17
CA GLY A 5 -24.89 19.68 -35.94
C GLY A 5 -25.00 18.82 -34.68
N LEU A 6 -25.92 17.84 -34.68
CA LEU A 6 -26.07 16.87 -33.58
C LEU A 6 -24.86 15.95 -33.45
N LEU A 7 -24.30 15.47 -34.57
CA LEU A 7 -23.11 14.62 -34.59
C LEU A 7 -21.85 15.38 -34.14
N VAL A 8 -21.70 16.65 -34.51
CA VAL A 8 -20.60 17.51 -34.03
C VAL A 8 -20.74 17.79 -32.53
N LEU A 9 -21.95 18.01 -32.02
CA LEU A 9 -22.21 18.16 -30.58
C LEU A 9 -21.90 16.89 -29.79
N LEU A 10 -22.24 15.70 -30.31
CA LEU A 10 -21.89 14.42 -29.69
C LEU A 10 -20.39 14.11 -29.75
N ALA A 11 -19.67 14.61 -30.77
CA ALA A 11 -18.22 14.47 -30.87
C ALA A 11 -17.44 15.47 -29.97
N LEU A 12 -18.04 16.63 -29.67
CA LEU A 12 -17.49 17.63 -28.74
C LEU A 12 -17.89 17.35 -27.29
N ALA A 13 -19.02 16.67 -27.08
CA ALA A 13 -19.30 15.95 -25.85
C ALA A 13 -18.37 14.72 -25.77
N ARG A 14 -17.08 14.98 -25.50
CA ARG A 14 -16.23 13.97 -24.86
C ARG A 14 -17.07 13.35 -23.76
N PRO A 15 -17.13 12.01 -23.62
CA PRO A 15 -17.77 11.41 -22.47
C PRO A 15 -17.17 12.08 -21.25
N VAL A 16 -18.02 12.85 -20.57
CA VAL A 16 -17.81 13.38 -19.22
C VAL A 16 -17.20 12.21 -18.48
N GLY A 17 -15.97 12.39 -17.99
CA GLY A 17 -15.15 11.32 -17.46
C GLY A 17 -16.04 10.33 -16.74
N ALA A 18 -16.20 9.14 -17.34
CA ALA A 18 -16.65 8.00 -16.57
C ALA A 18 -15.74 8.05 -15.36
N THR A 19 -16.29 8.16 -14.15
CA THR A 19 -15.51 7.79 -12.99
C THR A 19 -15.15 6.34 -13.27
N TRP A 20 -13.93 6.08 -13.74
CA TRP A 20 -13.40 4.73 -13.95
C TRP A 20 -13.22 4.17 -12.53
N ASP A 21 -14.34 3.87 -11.88
CA ASP A 21 -14.39 3.11 -10.64
C ASP A 21 -14.32 1.65 -11.03
N SER A 22 -13.14 1.26 -11.49
CA SER A 22 -12.76 -0.13 -11.78
C SER A 22 -12.95 -1.03 -10.55
N CYS A 23 -12.96 -0.42 -9.36
CA CYS A 23 -13.08 -1.07 -8.06
C CYS A 23 -14.52 -1.22 -7.57
N ARG A 24 -15.52 -0.83 -8.38
CA ARG A 24 -16.96 -1.01 -8.12
C ARG A 24 -17.43 -0.44 -6.76
N GLY A 25 -16.71 0.52 -6.20
CA GLY A 25 -17.03 1.16 -4.92
C GLY A 25 -16.88 0.28 -3.68
N THR A 26 -16.25 -0.89 -3.78
CA THR A 26 -16.00 -1.79 -2.63
C THR A 26 -14.59 -1.61 -2.08
N CYS A 27 -14.43 -1.69 -0.75
CA CYS A 27 -13.14 -1.64 -0.08
C CYS A 27 -13.00 -2.81 0.93
N GLY A 28 -11.78 -3.11 1.35
CA GLY A 28 -11.47 -4.12 2.37
C GLY A 28 -11.48 -5.56 1.86
N LEU A 29 -11.72 -5.77 0.56
CA LEU A 29 -11.68 -7.09 -0.05
C LEU A 29 -10.25 -7.61 -0.09
N ARG A 30 -10.09 -8.88 0.29
CA ARG A 30 -8.83 -9.62 0.21
C ARG A 30 -9.08 -10.97 -0.44
N PRO A 31 -9.30 -11.02 -1.77
CA PRO A 31 -9.72 -12.24 -2.47
C PRO A 31 -8.74 -13.41 -2.27
N MET A 32 -7.45 -13.10 -2.12
CA MET A 32 -6.35 -14.06 -1.97
C MET A 32 -5.88 -14.22 -0.51
N ALA A 33 -6.61 -13.70 0.48
CA ALA A 33 -6.25 -13.95 1.87
C ALA A 33 -6.63 -15.39 2.26
N PHE A 34 -5.65 -16.14 2.76
CA PHE A 34 -5.92 -17.45 3.35
C PHE A 34 -6.76 -17.28 4.62
N ASP A 35 -7.88 -18.00 4.69
CA ASP A 35 -8.74 -17.98 5.86
C ASP A 35 -8.15 -18.91 6.94
N HIS A 36 -7.41 -18.34 7.88
CA HIS A 36 -6.92 -19.11 9.03
C HIS A 36 -8.08 -19.52 9.97
N SER A 37 -9.28 -18.96 9.77
CA SER A 37 -10.45 -19.25 10.60
C SER A 37 -11.05 -20.65 10.34
N SER A 38 -10.84 -21.22 9.15
CA SER A 38 -11.34 -22.57 8.82
C SER A 38 -10.54 -23.69 9.51
N LEU A 39 -9.37 -23.39 10.10
CA LEU A 39 -8.56 -24.37 10.83
C LEU A 39 -8.86 -24.41 12.34
N VAL A 40 -9.61 -23.44 12.88
CA VAL A 40 -9.87 -23.35 14.32
C VAL A 40 -11.16 -24.09 14.74
N GLU A 41 -12.06 -24.39 13.79
CA GLU A 41 -13.32 -25.07 14.11
C GLU A 41 -13.24 -26.61 14.18
N TYR A 42 -12.08 -27.23 13.96
CA TYR A 42 -11.98 -28.71 13.98
C TYR A 42 -11.17 -29.33 15.13
N HIS A 43 -10.61 -28.52 16.05
CA HIS A 43 -9.91 -29.06 17.23
C HIS A 43 -10.56 -28.61 18.53
N SER A 44 -11.77 -29.10 18.77
CA SER A 44 -12.36 -29.15 20.10
C SER A 44 -12.76 -30.58 20.48
N GLN A 45 -11.82 -31.54 20.44
CA GLN A 45 -11.96 -32.74 21.27
C GLN A 45 -10.64 -33.49 21.48
N GLU A 46 -10.24 -33.52 22.75
CA GLU A 46 -9.41 -34.48 23.49
C GLU A 46 -7.94 -34.81 23.13
N SER A 47 -7.20 -34.94 24.23
CA SER A 47 -5.87 -35.47 24.47
C SER A 47 -5.50 -36.75 23.71
N ASP A 48 -4.28 -36.83 23.18
CA ASP A 48 -3.26 -37.81 23.62
C ASP A 48 -1.86 -37.49 23.03
N TYR A 49 -0.80 -37.85 23.74
CA TYR A 49 0.59 -37.70 23.31
C TYR A 49 0.93 -38.86 22.37
N GLY A 50 1.07 -38.61 21.07
CA GLY A 50 1.44 -39.64 20.10
C GLY A 50 2.00 -39.07 18.80
N SER A 51 3.26 -39.39 18.51
CA SER A 51 3.94 -39.14 17.24
C SER A 51 3.14 -39.68 16.06
N LEU A 52 2.78 -38.83 15.10
CA LEU A 52 2.45 -39.24 13.74
C LEU A 52 3.18 -38.32 12.76
N ASP A 53 4.07 -38.97 12.01
CA ASP A 53 4.61 -38.54 10.74
C ASP A 53 3.45 -38.12 9.83
N SER A 54 3.46 -36.86 9.38
CA SER A 54 2.54 -36.37 8.37
C SER A 54 3.33 -35.42 7.48
N SER A 55 4.02 -36.05 6.55
CA SER A 55 4.29 -35.53 5.22
C SER A 55 2.96 -35.24 4.50
N ASP A 56 2.16 -34.32 5.03
CA ASP A 56 0.95 -33.82 4.39
C ASP A 56 1.23 -32.41 3.88
N HIS A 57 1.47 -32.33 2.56
CA HIS A 57 1.26 -31.19 1.67
C HIS A 57 1.12 -29.82 2.37
N PHE A 58 2.20 -29.31 2.95
CA PHE A 58 2.28 -27.88 3.27
C PHE A 58 2.39 -27.15 1.93
N SER A 59 1.26 -26.58 1.52
CA SER A 59 1.04 -26.02 0.19
C SER A 59 2.19 -25.11 -0.19
N GLN A 60 2.81 -25.49 -1.30
CA GLN A 60 3.85 -24.79 -2.03
C GLN A 60 3.29 -23.49 -2.63
N ASP A 61 2.75 -22.59 -1.81
CA ASP A 61 2.07 -21.37 -2.26
C ASP A 61 2.34 -20.13 -1.38
N THR A 62 3.14 -20.27 -0.33
CA THR A 62 3.77 -19.09 0.28
C THR A 62 4.92 -18.64 -0.62
N GLY A 63 4.86 -17.40 -1.11
CA GLY A 63 5.98 -16.82 -1.86
C GLY A 63 7.28 -16.82 -1.03
N ALA A 64 8.42 -16.51 -1.67
CA ALA A 64 9.75 -16.57 -1.05
C ALA A 64 9.89 -15.82 0.30
N ASN A 65 8.98 -14.88 0.58
CA ASN A 65 8.94 -14.07 1.80
C ASN A 65 7.92 -14.55 2.86
N GLY A 66 7.34 -15.75 2.70
CA GLY A 66 6.35 -16.31 3.63
C GLY A 66 4.97 -15.63 3.58
N VAL A 67 4.71 -14.83 2.54
CA VAL A 67 3.42 -14.17 2.29
C VAL A 67 2.84 -14.70 0.98
N HIS A 68 1.58 -15.12 1.02
CA HIS A 68 0.87 -15.55 -0.18
C HIS A 68 0.71 -14.36 -1.15
N PRO A 69 0.99 -14.53 -2.44
CA PRO A 69 0.76 -13.49 -3.43
C PRO A 69 -0.68 -12.96 -3.37
N GLY A 70 -0.83 -11.64 -3.43
CA GLY A 70 -2.15 -10.99 -3.38
C GLY A 70 -2.84 -10.97 -2.01
N ALA A 71 -2.22 -11.51 -0.94
CA ALA A 71 -2.85 -11.53 0.38
C ALA A 71 -3.19 -10.14 0.94
N TRP A 72 -2.47 -9.09 0.53
CA TRP A 72 -2.66 -7.70 0.99
C TRP A 72 -2.84 -6.75 -0.20
N PRO A 73 -3.97 -6.86 -0.93
CA PRO A 73 -4.13 -6.23 -2.25
C PRO A 73 -4.29 -4.70 -2.20
N GLY A 74 -4.50 -4.11 -1.02
CA GLY A 74 -4.51 -2.65 -0.82
C GLY A 74 -3.19 -2.05 -0.36
N VAL A 75 -2.17 -2.87 -0.09
CA VAL A 75 -0.84 -2.39 0.34
C VAL A 75 0.01 -2.07 -0.88
N ILE A 76 0.57 -0.87 -0.90
CA ILE A 76 1.39 -0.36 -2.01
C ILE A 76 2.79 0.00 -1.55
N SER A 77 3.73 0.01 -2.48
CA SER A 77 5.10 0.47 -2.28
C SER A 77 5.31 1.82 -2.96
N ILE A 78 5.67 2.84 -2.19
CA ILE A 78 6.14 4.13 -2.69
C ILE A 78 7.66 4.07 -2.81
N GLN A 79 8.16 4.30 -4.02
CA GLN A 79 9.58 4.20 -4.34
C GLN A 79 10.13 5.54 -4.82
N ALA A 80 11.42 5.76 -4.59
CA ALA A 80 12.15 6.91 -5.10
C ALA A 80 13.40 6.44 -5.85
N THR A 81 13.62 7.00 -7.04
CA THR A 81 14.84 6.81 -7.81
C THR A 81 15.88 7.84 -7.40
N LEU A 82 16.97 7.33 -6.84
CA LEU A 82 18.17 8.07 -6.48
C LEU A 82 19.30 7.70 -7.44
N ASP A 83 20.44 8.38 -7.34
CA ASP A 83 21.58 8.15 -8.24
C ASP A 83 22.12 6.71 -8.20
N ASN A 84 21.89 6.00 -7.10
CA ASN A 84 22.32 4.61 -6.89
C ASN A 84 21.21 3.57 -7.12
N GLY A 85 20.06 3.97 -7.68
CA GLY A 85 18.96 3.07 -8.02
C GLY A 85 17.61 3.48 -7.43
N THR A 86 16.61 2.63 -7.66
CA THR A 86 15.26 2.80 -7.11
C THR A 86 15.11 2.05 -5.79
N TRP A 87 14.50 2.72 -4.81
CA TRP A 87 14.41 2.21 -3.45
C TRP A 87 12.99 2.33 -2.92
N HIS A 88 12.53 1.31 -2.19
CA HIS A 88 11.32 1.40 -1.37
C HIS A 88 11.52 2.42 -0.24
N MET A 89 10.72 3.49 -0.26
CA MET A 89 10.75 4.53 0.77
C MET A 89 9.75 4.22 1.88
N CYS A 90 8.51 3.94 1.48
CA CYS A 90 7.38 3.78 2.38
C CYS A 90 6.31 2.90 1.79
N SER A 91 5.50 2.32 2.67
CA SER A 91 4.24 1.69 2.28
C SER A 91 3.10 2.72 2.31
N GLY A 92 2.00 2.38 1.64
CA GLY A 92 0.73 3.11 1.76
C GLY A 92 -0.46 2.19 1.58
N ALA A 93 -1.65 2.77 1.65
CA ALA A 93 -2.92 2.10 1.38
C ALA A 93 -3.59 2.76 0.17
N LEU A 94 -3.98 1.97 -0.81
CA LEU A 94 -4.80 2.44 -1.92
C LEU A 94 -6.24 2.65 -1.42
N ILE A 95 -6.69 3.90 -1.25
CA ILE A 95 -8.01 4.21 -0.66
C ILE A 95 -9.04 4.64 -1.72
N HIS A 96 -8.59 4.85 -2.95
CA HIS A 96 -9.38 5.16 -4.14
C HIS A 96 -8.58 4.68 -5.36
N PRO A 97 -9.19 4.38 -6.53
CA PRO A 97 -8.44 3.96 -7.72
C PRO A 97 -7.29 4.89 -8.12
N GLN A 98 -7.30 6.15 -7.68
CA GLN A 98 -6.28 7.15 -7.98
C GLN A 98 -5.67 7.82 -6.73
N TRP A 99 -6.03 7.39 -5.52
CA TRP A 99 -5.49 7.99 -4.29
C TRP A 99 -4.92 6.96 -3.34
N VAL A 100 -3.71 7.25 -2.89
CA VAL A 100 -2.97 6.48 -1.89
C VAL A 100 -2.86 7.32 -0.62
N LEU A 101 -3.21 6.70 0.50
CA LEU A 101 -2.98 7.21 1.85
C LEU A 101 -1.63 6.71 2.36
N THR A 102 -0.80 7.62 2.88
CA THR A 102 0.52 7.29 3.40
C THR A 102 0.94 8.30 4.48
N VAL A 103 2.21 8.27 4.87
CA VAL A 103 2.76 9.14 5.92
C VAL A 103 3.57 10.29 5.32
N ALA A 104 3.36 11.50 5.84
CA ALA A 104 4.01 12.72 5.34
C ALA A 104 5.55 12.67 5.38
N ARG A 105 6.11 12.06 6.43
CA ARG A 105 7.56 11.99 6.64
C ARG A 105 8.31 11.31 5.49
N CYS A 106 7.68 10.42 4.73
CA CYS A 106 8.28 9.81 3.53
C CYS A 106 8.81 10.87 2.56
N PHE A 107 8.13 12.03 2.50
CA PHE A 107 8.40 13.08 1.54
C PHE A 107 9.16 14.27 2.13
N SER A 108 9.61 14.21 3.38
CA SER A 108 10.34 15.32 4.02
C SER A 108 11.64 15.72 3.29
N ARG A 109 12.15 14.85 2.41
CA ARG A 109 13.31 15.11 1.54
C ARG A 109 13.05 14.73 0.09
N SER A 110 11.78 14.72 -0.35
CA SER A 110 11.39 14.11 -1.62
C SER A 110 11.98 14.76 -2.85
N GLY A 111 12.60 15.93 -2.74
CA GLY A 111 13.20 16.62 -3.88
C GLY A 111 12.18 16.75 -5.01
N ASP A 112 12.57 16.28 -6.19
CA ASP A 112 11.71 16.23 -7.37
C ASP A 112 10.77 15.01 -7.34
N ILE A 113 9.47 15.25 -7.28
CA ILE A 113 8.43 14.21 -7.25
C ILE A 113 8.39 13.37 -8.53
N THR A 114 8.97 13.84 -9.63
CA THR A 114 9.06 13.06 -10.89
C THR A 114 9.95 11.83 -10.78
N ARG A 115 10.80 11.77 -9.74
CA ARG A 115 11.63 10.60 -9.41
C ARG A 115 10.92 9.59 -8.52
N TRP A 116 9.63 9.79 -8.25
CA TRP A 116 8.84 8.92 -7.39
C TRP A 116 7.84 8.11 -8.19
N GLU A 117 7.67 6.87 -7.77
CA GLU A 117 6.71 5.94 -8.36
C GLU A 117 6.01 5.14 -7.28
N VAL A 118 4.85 4.61 -7.65
CA VAL A 118 4.01 3.78 -6.81
C VAL A 118 3.86 2.42 -7.48
N VAL A 119 4.26 1.37 -6.79
CA VAL A 119 4.11 -0.03 -7.19
C VAL A 119 2.96 -0.64 -6.40
N ILE A 120 2.02 -1.24 -7.11
CA ILE A 120 0.71 -1.70 -6.61
C ILE A 120 0.54 -3.15 -7.09
N GLY A 121 -0.06 -4.03 -6.28
CA GLY A 121 -0.29 -5.43 -6.65
C GLY A 121 0.94 -6.36 -6.58
N ALA A 122 2.12 -5.83 -6.29
CA ALA A 122 3.33 -6.62 -6.10
C ALA A 122 3.34 -7.33 -4.74
N THR A 123 3.96 -8.51 -4.68
CA THR A 123 4.31 -9.20 -3.41
C THR A 123 5.82 -9.17 -3.16
N ASP A 124 6.61 -9.34 -4.21
CA ASP A 124 8.06 -9.17 -4.21
C ASP A 124 8.43 -7.94 -5.06
N LEU A 125 9.06 -6.93 -4.45
CA LEU A 125 9.45 -5.72 -5.19
C LEU A 125 10.64 -5.93 -6.13
N SER A 126 11.43 -7.00 -5.94
CA SER A 126 12.51 -7.36 -6.86
C SER A 126 11.98 -8.00 -8.15
N GLN A 127 10.81 -8.63 -8.06
CA GLN A 127 10.10 -9.26 -9.17
C GLN A 127 8.59 -9.00 -9.03
N PRO A 128 8.11 -7.77 -9.35
CA PRO A 128 6.72 -7.38 -9.11
C PRO A 128 5.67 -8.30 -9.76
N GLY A 129 6.04 -8.96 -10.86
CA GLY A 129 5.16 -9.87 -11.58
C GLY A 129 4.19 -9.14 -12.53
N PRO A 130 3.39 -9.90 -13.30
CA PRO A 130 2.47 -9.33 -14.30
C PRO A 130 1.25 -8.64 -13.69
N GLU A 131 0.88 -8.99 -12.46
CA GLU A 131 -0.26 -8.42 -11.74
C GLU A 131 0.06 -7.05 -11.13
N ALA A 132 1.34 -6.68 -11.09
CA ALA A 132 1.76 -5.42 -10.52
C ALA A 132 1.57 -4.26 -11.49
N GLU A 133 1.06 -3.16 -10.96
CA GLU A 133 0.91 -1.90 -11.67
C GLU A 133 1.90 -0.86 -11.15
N LEU A 134 2.50 -0.13 -12.09
CA LEU A 134 3.36 1.03 -11.80
C LEU A 134 2.60 2.31 -12.15
N ARG A 135 2.68 3.30 -11.26
CA ARG A 135 2.07 4.62 -11.41
C ARG A 135 3.04 5.72 -11.01
N HIS A 136 2.93 6.86 -11.67
CA HIS A 136 3.66 8.06 -11.27
C HIS A 136 2.82 8.92 -10.33
N ILE A 137 3.50 9.76 -9.56
CA ILE A 137 2.83 10.70 -8.67
C ILE A 137 2.47 11.97 -9.44
N GLN A 138 1.17 12.24 -9.56
CA GLN A 138 0.65 13.47 -10.15
C GLN A 138 0.65 14.62 -9.15
N THR A 139 0.20 14.33 -7.92
CA THR A 139 0.05 15.32 -6.85
C THR A 139 0.42 14.69 -5.52
N LEU A 140 1.19 15.40 -4.71
CA LEU A 140 1.45 15.07 -3.32
C LEU A 140 0.79 16.11 -2.43
N VAL A 141 -0.08 15.68 -1.52
CA VAL A 141 -0.75 16.52 -0.54
C VAL A 141 -0.28 16.10 0.85
N VAL A 142 0.63 16.88 1.42
CA VAL A 142 1.06 16.71 2.81
C VAL A 142 0.09 17.47 3.72
N HIS A 143 -0.28 16.86 4.86
CA HIS A 143 -1.10 17.55 5.83
C HIS A 143 -0.45 18.87 6.28
N GLU A 144 -1.19 19.98 6.17
CA GLU A 144 -0.70 21.34 6.41
C GLU A 144 -0.04 21.53 7.79
N ASN A 145 -0.57 20.85 8.80
CA ASN A 145 -0.07 20.90 10.19
C ASN A 145 0.93 19.76 10.51
N PHE A 146 1.56 19.13 9.51
CA PHE A 146 2.57 18.10 9.75
C PHE A 146 3.82 18.68 10.42
N LEU A 147 4.20 18.13 11.57
CA LEU A 147 5.41 18.51 12.29
C LEU A 147 6.43 17.38 12.29
N SER A 148 7.49 17.52 11.48
CA SER A 148 8.52 16.49 11.32
C SER A 148 9.22 16.12 12.64
N ALA A 149 9.41 17.08 13.55
CA ALA A 149 10.10 16.85 14.82
C ALA A 149 9.34 15.91 15.76
N THR A 150 8.01 16.03 15.82
CA THR A 150 7.15 15.26 16.73
C THR A 150 6.38 14.15 16.03
N ALA A 151 6.40 14.08 14.70
CA ALA A 151 5.52 13.23 13.89
C ALA A 151 4.02 13.56 14.04
N MET A 152 3.66 14.74 14.58
CA MET A 152 2.26 15.13 14.64
C MET A 152 1.71 15.36 13.23
N ASN A 153 0.48 14.88 12.99
CA ASN A 153 -0.19 14.92 11.68
C ASN A 153 0.66 14.29 10.56
N ASN A 154 1.33 13.18 10.85
CA ASN A 154 2.17 12.45 9.89
C ASN A 154 1.35 11.67 8.86
N ILE A 155 0.61 12.39 8.02
CA ILE A 155 -0.32 11.87 7.03
C ILE A 155 -0.18 12.65 5.72
N ALA A 156 -0.21 11.94 4.60
CA ALA A 156 -0.19 12.52 3.27
C ALA A 156 -1.05 11.70 2.31
N LEU A 157 -1.54 12.38 1.27
CA LEU A 157 -2.23 11.78 0.15
C LEU A 157 -1.37 11.89 -1.11
N VAL A 158 -1.30 10.81 -1.86
CA VAL A 158 -0.64 10.75 -3.17
C VAL A 158 -1.70 10.49 -4.21
N GLN A 159 -1.82 11.42 -5.16
CA GLN A 159 -2.65 11.26 -6.35
C GLN A 159 -1.81 10.61 -7.45
N LEU A 160 -2.32 9.52 -8.02
CA LEU A 160 -1.69 8.81 -9.13
C LEU A 160 -1.95 9.56 -10.45
N ASP A 161 -1.06 9.41 -11.43
CA ASP A 161 -1.20 9.96 -12.78
C ASP A 161 -2.42 9.43 -13.54
N LYS A 162 -2.78 8.18 -13.28
CA LYS A 162 -3.98 7.51 -13.83
C LYS A 162 -4.55 6.52 -12.81
N PRO A 163 -5.86 6.25 -12.83
CA PRO A 163 -6.45 5.26 -11.93
C PRO A 163 -5.86 3.86 -12.17
N VAL A 164 -5.90 3.01 -11.15
CA VAL A 164 -5.60 1.58 -11.24
C VAL A 164 -6.85 0.79 -11.63
N GLU A 165 -6.63 -0.43 -12.12
CA GLU A 165 -7.70 -1.39 -12.35
C GLU A 165 -7.70 -2.40 -11.19
N CYS A 166 -8.83 -2.51 -10.48
CA CYS A 166 -8.92 -3.49 -9.40
C CYS A 166 -8.88 -4.93 -9.94
N SER A 167 -8.19 -5.81 -9.21
CA SER A 167 -7.98 -7.23 -9.51
C SER A 167 -7.90 -8.04 -8.21
N ASP A 168 -7.63 -9.33 -8.27
CA ASP A 168 -7.39 -10.13 -7.05
C ASP A 168 -6.15 -9.67 -6.27
N TYR A 169 -5.24 -8.94 -6.92
CA TYR A 169 -4.00 -8.40 -6.37
C TYR A 169 -4.08 -6.90 -6.03
N ILE A 170 -5.08 -6.19 -6.55
CA ILE A 170 -5.26 -4.75 -6.38
C ILE A 170 -6.68 -4.47 -5.89
N GLN A 171 -6.81 -4.03 -4.64
CA GLN A 171 -8.10 -3.70 -4.01
C GLN A 171 -7.99 -2.45 -3.16
N LEU A 172 -9.11 -1.77 -2.93
CA LEU A 172 -9.14 -0.59 -2.08
C LEU A 172 -9.10 -0.98 -0.60
N GLY A 173 -8.32 -0.26 0.20
CA GLY A 173 -8.41 -0.25 1.65
C GLY A 173 -9.54 0.66 2.12
N CYS A 174 -10.26 0.26 3.17
CA CYS A 174 -11.29 1.11 3.77
C CYS A 174 -10.67 2.18 4.67
N VAL A 175 -11.17 3.40 4.56
CA VAL A 175 -10.88 4.46 5.54
C VAL A 175 -12.02 4.47 6.54
N PRO A 176 -11.75 4.20 7.83
CA PRO A 176 -12.81 4.22 8.84
C PRO A 176 -13.29 5.65 9.07
N ASP A 177 -14.54 5.78 9.50
CA ASP A 177 -15.04 7.05 10.02
C ASP A 177 -14.46 7.33 11.42
N GLY A 178 -14.64 8.58 11.89
CA GLY A 178 -14.12 9.03 13.18
C GLY A 178 -14.79 8.41 14.41
N SER A 179 -15.83 7.59 14.24
CA SER A 179 -16.50 6.90 15.34
C SER A 179 -15.89 5.54 15.67
N LEU A 180 -14.98 5.03 14.83
CA LEU A 180 -14.33 3.74 15.07
C LEU A 180 -13.45 3.78 16.34
N ALA A 181 -13.84 3.01 17.34
CA ALA A 181 -13.06 2.78 18.55
C ALA A 181 -11.95 1.74 18.30
N VAL A 182 -10.83 2.18 17.73
CA VAL A 182 -9.65 1.32 17.46
C VAL A 182 -9.22 0.46 18.66
N PRO A 183 -9.22 0.95 19.93
CA PRO A 183 -8.85 0.13 21.10
C PRO A 183 -9.76 -1.09 21.34
N GLU A 184 -10.96 -1.11 20.77
CA GLU A 184 -11.91 -2.22 20.89
C GLU A 184 -11.68 -3.32 19.84
N LEU A 185 -10.80 -3.08 18.86
CA LEU A 185 -10.42 -4.08 17.87
C LEU A 185 -9.53 -5.15 18.49
N LYS A 186 -9.91 -6.43 18.33
CA LYS A 186 -9.18 -7.57 18.89
C LYS A 186 -7.93 -7.93 18.12
N THR A 187 -7.90 -7.65 16.82
CA THR A 187 -6.81 -8.06 15.94
C THR A 187 -6.56 -6.98 14.89
N CYS A 188 -5.30 -6.56 14.81
CA CYS A 188 -4.82 -5.62 13.82
C CYS A 188 -3.64 -6.27 13.09
N TYR A 189 -3.50 -5.96 11.81
CA TYR A 189 -2.42 -6.48 10.98
C TYR A 189 -1.58 -5.33 10.44
N MET A 190 -0.29 -5.61 10.24
CA MET A 190 0.63 -4.72 9.54
C MET A 190 1.24 -5.49 8.39
N ALA A 191 1.16 -4.92 7.19
CA ALA A 191 1.75 -5.48 5.98
C ALA A 191 2.46 -4.36 5.21
N GLY A 192 3.55 -4.74 4.55
CA GLY A 192 4.44 -3.82 3.84
C GLY A 192 5.85 -4.37 3.75
N TRP A 193 6.71 -3.65 3.05
CA TRP A 193 8.10 -4.03 2.88
C TRP A 193 8.99 -3.30 3.89
N ARG A 194 10.07 -3.95 4.29
CA ARG A 194 11.16 -3.27 4.99
C ARG A 194 12.13 -2.73 3.96
N ALA A 195 12.64 -1.52 4.19
CA ALA A 195 13.82 -1.06 3.48
C ALA A 195 14.95 -2.08 3.68
N ALA A 196 15.64 -2.45 2.60
CA ALA A 196 16.72 -3.42 2.67
C ALA A 196 17.80 -2.98 3.69
N PRO A 197 18.35 -3.90 4.51
CA PRO A 197 19.44 -3.57 5.42
C PRO A 197 20.65 -3.08 4.62
N ALA A 198 21.25 -2.00 5.14
CA ALA A 198 22.26 -1.19 4.49
C ALA A 198 23.53 -1.97 4.05
N SER A 199 23.64 -2.25 2.76
CA SER A 199 24.89 -1.99 2.02
C SER A 199 24.88 -0.62 1.33
N GLY A 200 23.75 0.09 1.37
CA GLY A 200 23.65 1.51 1.11
C GLY A 200 22.59 2.09 2.03
N GLN A 201 22.97 2.94 2.97
CA GLN A 201 22.01 3.92 3.49
C GLN A 201 21.38 4.62 2.28
N CYS A 202 20.06 4.87 2.29
CA CYS A 202 19.49 5.92 1.44
C CYS A 202 20.30 7.20 1.70
N PRO A 203 21.07 7.70 0.72
CA PRO A 203 21.89 8.89 0.93
C PRO A 203 20.93 10.05 1.18
N GLY A 204 20.94 10.58 2.41
CA GLY A 204 20.02 11.62 2.86
C GLY A 204 19.18 11.27 4.08
N LEU A 205 19.10 10.01 4.51
CA LEU A 205 18.50 9.68 5.82
C LEU A 205 19.59 9.67 6.91
N SER A 206 20.06 10.85 7.31
CA SER A 206 20.76 10.97 8.59
C SER A 206 19.76 10.94 9.74
N PRO A 207 19.96 10.12 10.79
CA PRO A 207 19.20 10.27 12.02
C PRO A 207 19.44 11.68 12.56
N ALA A 208 18.37 12.36 12.96
CA ALA A 208 18.50 13.59 13.73
C ALA A 208 19.37 13.27 14.95
N ARG A 209 20.59 13.84 15.01
CA ARG A 209 21.43 13.76 16.19
C ARG A 209 20.68 14.45 17.32
N GLY A 210 20.08 13.66 18.21
CA GLY A 210 19.64 14.15 19.51
C GLY A 210 20.81 14.86 20.18
N ALA A 211 20.61 16.13 20.51
CA ALA A 211 21.58 16.92 21.23
C ALA A 211 21.93 16.21 22.54
N ARG A 212 23.23 16.03 22.80
CA ARG A 212 23.74 15.68 24.13
C ARG A 212 23.42 16.84 25.05
N GLY A 213 22.48 16.64 25.97
CA GLY A 213 22.28 17.48 27.15
C GLY A 213 23.00 16.84 28.34
N ALA A 214 23.84 17.63 29.00
CA ALA A 214 24.85 17.23 29.97
C ALA A 214 24.31 16.60 31.26
N ARG A 215 25.14 15.74 31.87
CA ARG A 215 25.14 15.49 33.32
C ARG A 215 25.65 16.75 34.04
N GLY A 216 25.06 17.10 35.17
CA GLY A 216 25.66 18.02 36.14
C GLY A 216 24.67 18.73 37.05
N ALA A 217 24.31 18.07 38.14
CA ALA A 217 24.38 18.54 39.54
C ALA A 217 23.82 17.42 40.43
#